data_AF-A0AAU4RX96-F1
#
_entry.id   AF-A0AAU4RX96-F1
#
_cell.length_a   1.000
_cell.length_b   1.000
_cell.length_c   1.000
_cell.angle_alpha   90.00
_cell.angle_beta   90.00
_cell.angle_gamma   90.00
#
_symmetry.space_group_name_H-M   'P 1'
#
loop_
_entity.id
_entity.type
_entity.pdbx_description
1 polymer ?
#
loop_
_entity_poly.entity_id
_entity_poly.type
_entity_poly.pdbx_seq_one_letter_code
_entity_poly.pdbx_strand_id
1 'polypeptide(L)' 'MTRDPADLTVSDYLDGAREMVAADRPYLAYLLAEEAAQRTADPATAAGIRASFPDPVTTRTERD' A
#
# COMPACT_ATOMS: atom_id res chain seq x y z
N MET A 1 16.76 6.30 -17.06
CA MET A 1 16.36 7.24 -15.99
C MET A 1 15.90 6.38 -14.83
N THR A 2 16.81 6.01 -13.93
CA THR A 2 16.43 5.29 -12.71
C THR A 2 15.78 6.33 -11.81
N ARG A 3 14.45 6.29 -11.68
CA ARG A 3 13.79 7.00 -10.59
C ARG A 3 14.43 6.46 -9.32
N ASP A 4 15.15 7.33 -8.61
CA ASP A 4 15.65 6.97 -7.30
C ASP A 4 14.43 6.56 -6.46
N PRO A 5 14.41 5.38 -5.84
CA PRO A 5 13.25 4.91 -5.09
C PRO A 5 12.92 5.84 -3.90
N ALA A 6 13.84 6.71 -3.48
CA ALA A 6 13.59 7.73 -2.46
C ALA A 6 12.83 8.97 -2.96
N ASP A 7 12.69 9.16 -4.28
CA ASP A 7 11.96 10.28 -4.90
C ASP A 7 10.53 9.88 -5.33
N LEU A 8 10.13 8.62 -5.08
CA LEU A 8 8.76 8.16 -5.37
C LEU A 8 7.78 8.89 -4.45
N THR A 9 6.76 9.50 -5.06
CA THR A 9 5.71 10.20 -4.32
C THR A 9 4.76 9.18 -3.68
N VAL A 10 4.01 9.61 -2.66
CA VAL A 10 2.90 8.81 -2.08
C VAL A 10 1.98 8.27 -3.18
N SER A 11 1.72 9.06 -4.23
CA SER A 11 0.91 8.65 -5.37
C SER A 11 1.53 7.52 -6.18
N ASP A 12 2.86 7.53 -6.40
CA ASP A 12 3.54 6.44 -7.12
C ASP A 12 3.47 5.12 -6.31
N TYR A 13 3.64 5.19 -4.98
CA TYR A 13 3.47 4.02 -4.11
C TYR A 13 2.04 3.46 -4.17
N LEU A 14 1.02 4.33 -4.16
CA LEU A 14 -0.38 3.91 -4.25
C LEU A 14 -0.74 3.35 -5.63
N ASP A 15 -0.14 3.87 -6.70
CA ASP A 15 -0.33 3.32 -8.05
C ASP A 15 0.26 1.91 -8.14
N GLY A 16 1.50 1.73 -7.68
CA GLY A 16 2.13 0.42 -7.57
C GLY A 16 1.33 -0.54 -6.67
N ALA A 17 0.75 -0.07 -5.57
CA ALA A 17 -0.10 -0.89 -4.71
C ALA A 17 -1.34 -1.42 -5.46
N ARG A 18 -1.97 -0.59 -6.31
CA ARG A 18 -3.10 -1.01 -7.15
C ARG A 18 -2.68 -2.01 -8.21
N GLU A 19 -1.53 -1.82 -8.84
CA GLU A 19 -0.98 -2.80 -9.79
C GLU A 19 -0.72 -4.15 -9.11
N MET A 20 -0.21 -4.15 -7.88
CA MET A 20 0.02 -5.39 -7.11
C MET A 20 -1.30 -6.09 -6.74
N VAL A 21 -2.37 -5.35 -6.44
CA VAL A 21 -3.71 -5.93 -6.27
C VAL A 21 -4.19 -6.57 -7.57
N ALA A 22 -4.06 -5.87 -8.69
CA ALA A 22 -4.43 -6.40 -10.01
C ALA A 22 -3.61 -7.64 -10.41
N ALA A 23 -2.36 -7.73 -9.93
CA ALA A 23 -1.47 -8.86 -10.15
C ALA A 23 -1.64 -10.02 -9.16
N ASP A 24 -2.66 -9.99 -8.29
CA ASP A 24 -2.90 -10.99 -7.24
C ASP A 24 -1.68 -11.14 -6.29
N ARG A 25 -1.09 -10.01 -5.91
CA ARG A 25 0.02 -9.90 -4.97
C ARG A 25 -0.37 -9.01 -3.78
N PRO A 26 -1.35 -9.44 -2.96
CA PRO A 26 -1.91 -8.60 -1.90
C PRO A 26 -0.89 -8.20 -0.83
N TYR A 27 0.13 -9.03 -0.57
CA TYR A 27 1.18 -8.70 0.40
C TYR A 27 2.09 -7.57 -0.08
N LEU A 28 2.44 -7.54 -1.37
CA LEU A 28 3.21 -6.44 -1.95
C LEU A 28 2.39 -5.15 -2.01
N ALA A 29 1.10 -5.25 -2.32
CA ALA A 29 0.19 -4.11 -2.28
C ALA A 29 0.12 -3.47 -0.88
N TYR A 30 0.00 -4.30 0.15
CA TYR A 30 0.00 -3.85 1.55
C TYR A 30 1.28 -3.08 1.92
N LEU A 31 2.46 -3.63 1.60
CA LEU A 31 3.73 -2.96 1.92
C LEU A 31 3.86 -1.59 1.26
N LEU A 32 3.46 -1.48 -0.01
CA LEU A 32 3.48 -0.21 -0.74
C LEU A 32 2.51 0.81 -0.14
N ALA A 33 1.32 0.37 0.26
CA ALA A 33 0.34 1.21 0.93
C ALA A 33 0.79 1.63 2.34
N GLU A 34 1.46 0.77 3.09
CA GLU A 34 2.03 1.10 4.39
C GLU A 34 3.15 2.13 4.27
N GLU A 35 4.04 1.98 3.30
CA GLU A 35 5.07 2.96 2.97
C GLU A 35 4.48 4.32 2.54
N ALA A 36 3.37 4.30 1.79
CA ALA A 36 2.62 5.50 1.42
C ALA A 36 1.98 6.17 2.65
N ALA A 37 1.39 5.38 3.55
CA ALA A 37 0.78 5.86 4.77
C ALA A 37 1.82 6.47 5.74
N GLN A 38 3.00 5.88 5.86
CA GLN A 38 4.09 6.41 6.68
C GLN A 38 4.64 7.75 6.17
N ARG A 39 4.69 7.94 4.84
CA ARG A 39 5.08 9.21 4.21
C ARG A 39 3.99 10.28 4.26
N THR A 40 2.75 9.90 4.55
CA THR A 40 1.61 10.82 4.62
C THR A 40 1.54 11.47 6.00
N ALA A 41 1.79 12.77 6.07
CA ALA A 41 1.72 13.52 7.33
C ALA A 41 0.30 13.64 7.89
N ASP A 42 -0.72 13.56 7.04
CA ASP A 42 -2.12 13.61 7.45
C ASP A 42 -2.61 12.23 7.93
N PRO A 43 -2.98 12.09 9.22
CA PRO A 43 -3.36 10.79 9.78
C PRO A 43 -4.69 10.28 9.22
N ALA A 44 -5.61 11.15 8.79
CA ALA A 44 -6.88 10.74 8.19
C ALA A 44 -6.65 10.10 6.81
N THR A 45 -5.77 10.70 6.01
CA THR A 45 -5.34 10.17 4.71
C THR A 45 -4.55 8.87 4.88
N ALA A 46 -3.62 8.81 5.85
CA ALA A 46 -2.88 7.59 6.16
C ALA A 46 -3.81 6.43 6.59
N ALA A 47 -4.85 6.71 7.37
CA ALA A 47 -5.87 5.72 7.74
C ALA A 47 -6.68 5.25 6.52
N GLY A 48 -7.05 6.17 5.62
CA GLY A 48 -7.75 5.83 4.37
C GLY A 48 -6.92 4.93 3.44
N ILE A 49 -5.60 5.15 3.39
CA ILE A 49 -4.68 4.29 2.64
C ILE A 49 -4.65 2.88 3.23
N ARG A 50 -4.44 2.75 4.55
CA ARG A 50 -4.43 1.44 5.24
C ARG A 50 -5.77 0.70 5.12
N ALA A 51 -6.89 1.42 5.13
CA ALA A 51 -8.21 0.82 4.95
C ALA A 51 -8.45 0.29 3.52
N SER A 52 -7.84 0.92 2.50
CA SER A 52 -7.94 0.46 1.11
C SER A 52 -7.10 -0.79 0.81
N PHE A 53 -6.02 -0.99 1.56
CA PHE A 53 -5.10 -2.11 1.41
C PHE A 53 -4.94 -2.82 2.76
N PRO A 54 -5.94 -3.63 3.17
CA PRO A 54 -5.87 -4.36 4.42
C PRO A 54 -4.76 -5.41 4.37
N ASP A 55 -4.12 -5.66 5.52
CA ASP A 55 -3.08 -6.66 5.62
C ASP A 55 -3.64 -8.07 5.31
N PRO A 56 -3.12 -8.78 4.30
CA PRO A 56 -3.63 -10.09 3.94
C PRO A 56 -3.35 -11.16 5.00
N VAL A 57 -2.40 -10.92 5.92
CA VAL A 57 -2.06 -11.86 7.00
C VAL A 57 -3.10 -11.82 8.12
N THR A 58 -3.61 -10.64 8.47
CA THR A 58 -4.72 -10.42 9.42
C THR A 58 -6.08 -10.74 8.79
N THR A 59 -6.21 -10.64 7.47
CA THR A 59 -7.38 -11.13 6.74
C THR A 59 -7.44 -12.67 6.70
N ARG A 60 -6.42 -13.37 7.20
CA ARG A 60 -6.42 -14.84 7.39
C ARG A 60 -7.25 -15.30 8.60
N THR A 61 -7.95 -14.40 9.30
CA THR A 61 -9.02 -14.84 10.21
C THR A 61 -10.15 -15.45 9.37
N GLU A 62 -10.20 -16.78 9.39
CA GLU A 62 -11.38 -17.62 9.11
C GLU A 62 -12.07 -17.39 7.75
N ARG A 63 -11.52 -18.04 6.73
CA ARG A 63 -12.35 -18.61 5.66
C ARG A 63 -12.45 -20.11 5.95
N ASP A 64 -13.30 -20.48 6.92
CA ASP A 64 -13.86 -21.83 7.08
C ASP A 64 -15.23 -21.87 6.37
#